data_AF-A0A4W4G3G4-F1
#
_entry.id   AF-A0A4W4G3G4-F1
#
_cell.length_a   1.000
_cell.length_b   1.000
_cell.length_c   1.000
_cell.angle_alpha   90.00
_cell.angle_beta   90.00
_cell.angle_gamma   90.00
#
_symmetry.space_group_name_H-M   'P 1'
#
loop_
_entity.id
_entity.type
_entity.pdbx_description
1 polymer ?
#
loop_
_entity_poly.entity_id
_entity_poly.type
_entity_poly.pdbx_seq_one_letter_code
_entity_poly.pdbx_strand_id
1 'polypeptide(L)'
;MTVPTIDDNTTANGPDKKSTKDSCCSAFKMFVMSLSFAYFSKALAGTYMKSSITQIERRFDLPSSTVGLIDVSFEMGNLLFLVLVSHFGANMHRPRLIGSGCFLMAVGSAVTGLPHFFMGRYVCFTTAVDPLDIIMQSNYSDIYSEPLQKTYTGLDCVKEHGSNMWVYVFLGNALRGIGETPVTPLGISYIDDFAKAESSAFYIACLQTIALLGPMFGYLLGSMCAKLYVDIGFVNVDGLAITPKDARWVGAWWLGFFVSATVTLLAGIPFWFLPRSLPKQEAVHKDNPGFLPSLKRLLGTPAYFLLLCGSVLKFNSLTGLFTFKAKYMEQQFGQSASRANFLLGVLNLPVISVGIFLGGLLMKRYRLSVVSGAKFSFLTSFSAYLLLLLQFGTKCDNPRLAGLTVSYNGYEKRTTEVNVLKRTLFSQCNLGCVCSAAEWEPVCSDNGITYLSPCLAGCTSSTGYGKNTVFHNCSCVLTPSPVEGRTSVSLGQCPRGPQCSRTFTSYMAVSVLSSFINSLGVTPAYMVIIRCINPELKALALGIQTLVIRTLGGIPAPVYFGALIDSTCLKWGMKKCGGRGACRLYDSDMYRCAVLMKTNVLVERLRSTIKRR
;
A
#
# COMPACT_ATOMS: atom_id res chain seq x y z
N MET A 1 67.63 -4.87 65.71
CA MET A 1 66.64 -4.60 66.78
C MET A 1 66.10 -3.20 66.51
N THR A 2 64.83 -2.89 66.27
CA THR A 2 63.55 -3.60 66.37
C THR A 2 62.50 -2.65 65.73
N VAL A 3 61.57 -3.20 64.94
CA VAL A 3 60.25 -2.63 64.53
C VAL A 3 59.35 -2.60 65.81
N PRO A 4 58.30 -1.73 66.04
CA PRO A 4 57.10 -1.57 65.17
C PRO A 4 56.20 -0.27 65.22
N THR A 5 55.36 -0.11 64.16
CA THR A 5 53.91 0.34 64.01
C THR A 5 53.33 1.55 64.80
N ILE A 6 52.43 2.39 64.25
CA ILE A 6 50.99 2.16 63.91
C ILE A 6 50.44 3.23 62.93
N ASP A 7 49.41 2.81 62.18
CA ASP A 7 48.59 3.40 61.11
C ASP A 7 47.96 4.79 61.31
N ASP A 8 47.65 5.47 60.19
CA ASP A 8 46.26 5.88 59.95
C ASP A 8 45.90 5.94 58.44
N ASN A 9 44.91 5.13 58.09
CA ASN A 9 44.27 5.03 56.79
C ASN A 9 43.19 6.13 56.70
N THR A 10 43.28 7.04 55.71
CA THR A 10 42.09 7.78 55.26
C THR A 10 41.92 7.64 53.76
N THR A 11 41.17 6.61 53.39
CA THR A 11 40.63 6.42 52.06
C THR A 11 39.56 7.49 51.79
N ALA A 12 39.91 8.49 51.00
CA ALA A 12 38.93 9.37 50.36
C ALA A 12 38.18 8.59 49.25
N ASN A 13 37.15 7.84 49.64
CA ASN A 13 36.15 7.32 48.73
C ASN A 13 35.27 8.49 48.25
N GLY A 14 35.56 9.03 47.06
CA GLY A 14 34.71 10.02 46.39
C GLY A 14 33.37 9.40 45.92
N PRO A 15 32.20 9.96 46.32
CA PRO A 15 30.91 9.47 45.90
C PRO A 15 30.46 10.18 44.61
N ASP A 16 31.00 9.83 43.43
CA ASP A 16 30.47 10.42 42.17
C ASP A 16 30.64 9.59 40.88
N LYS A 17 31.47 8.53 40.87
CA LYS A 17 31.67 7.69 39.67
C LYS A 17 30.59 6.62 39.42
N LYS A 18 29.80 6.28 40.45
CA LYS A 18 28.79 5.20 40.36
C LYS A 18 27.45 5.73 39.83
N SER A 19 26.98 6.88 40.30
CA SER A 19 25.69 7.48 39.88
C SER A 19 25.70 7.94 38.41
N THR A 20 26.83 8.48 37.92
CA THR A 20 27.03 8.89 36.52
C THR A 20 27.04 7.70 35.56
N LYS A 21 27.61 6.56 35.98
CA LYS A 21 27.67 5.35 35.14
C LYS A 21 26.30 4.66 35.01
N ASP A 22 25.52 4.66 36.10
CA ASP A 22 24.15 4.12 36.10
C ASP A 22 23.18 5.01 35.31
N SER A 23 23.29 6.34 35.43
CA SER A 23 22.55 7.31 34.62
C SER A 23 22.87 7.20 33.12
N CYS A 24 24.14 6.99 32.77
CA CYS A 24 24.61 6.80 31.39
C CYS A 24 24.06 5.50 30.76
N CYS A 25 24.02 4.40 31.53
CA CYS A 25 23.46 3.13 31.07
C CYS A 25 21.93 3.22 30.87
N SER A 26 21.26 4.00 31.72
CA SER A 26 19.83 4.29 31.59
C SER A 26 19.50 5.10 30.32
N ALA A 27 20.24 6.18 30.04
CA ALA A 27 20.01 7.03 28.88
C ALA A 27 20.19 6.30 27.53
N PHE A 28 21.20 5.42 27.42
CA PHE A 28 21.39 4.60 26.22
C PHE A 28 20.25 3.60 26.01
N LYS A 29 19.79 2.91 27.06
CA LYS A 29 18.64 1.99 26.98
C LYS A 29 17.36 2.73 26.57
N MET A 30 17.13 3.93 27.11
CA MET A 30 16.02 4.79 26.73
C MET A 30 16.07 5.19 25.26
N PHE A 31 17.25 5.52 24.73
CA PHE A 31 17.45 5.78 23.30
C PHE A 31 17.05 4.58 22.44
N VAL A 32 17.54 3.37 22.78
CA VAL A 32 17.22 2.14 22.02
C VAL A 32 15.73 1.84 22.06
N MET A 33 15.07 2.00 23.22
CA MET A 33 13.62 1.78 23.36
C MET A 33 12.82 2.79 22.52
N SER A 34 13.21 4.06 22.56
CA SER A 34 12.56 5.13 21.78
C SER A 34 12.77 4.93 20.28
N LEU A 35 13.97 4.53 19.87
CA LEU A 35 14.27 4.20 18.48
C LEU A 35 13.50 2.96 18.01
N SER A 36 13.31 1.96 18.86
CA SER A 36 12.48 0.79 18.56
C SER A 36 11.03 1.20 18.30
N PHE A 37 10.48 2.07 19.15
CA PHE A 37 9.12 2.58 18.97
C PHE A 37 8.98 3.47 17.73
N ALA A 38 9.99 4.28 17.40
CA ALA A 38 10.03 5.05 16.15
C ALA A 38 10.07 4.15 14.91
N TYR A 39 10.83 3.06 14.94
CA TYR A 39 10.87 2.06 13.86
C TYR A 39 9.53 1.33 13.69
N PHE A 40 8.88 0.97 14.79
CA PHE A 40 7.53 0.43 14.76
C PHE A 40 6.55 1.44 14.12
N SER A 41 6.57 2.69 14.60
CA SER A 41 5.64 3.74 14.15
C SER A 41 5.81 4.06 12.66
N LYS A 42 7.05 4.23 12.18
CA LYS A 42 7.30 4.52 10.76
C LYS A 42 6.82 3.38 9.86
N ALA A 43 7.01 2.13 10.29
CA ALA A 43 6.64 0.96 9.49
C ALA A 43 5.12 0.72 9.48
N LEU A 44 4.44 1.01 10.61
CA LEU A 44 2.99 1.07 10.71
C LEU A 44 2.43 2.11 9.75
N ALA A 45 2.94 3.34 9.84
CA ALA A 45 2.50 4.45 9.01
C ALA A 45 2.70 4.14 7.52
N GLY A 46 3.85 3.59 7.14
CA GLY A 46 4.17 3.19 5.76
C GLY A 46 3.21 2.14 5.21
N THR A 47 2.87 1.15 6.03
CA THR A 47 1.95 0.08 5.61
C THR A 47 0.50 0.54 5.57
N TYR A 48 0.10 1.48 6.44
CA TYR A 48 -1.22 2.10 6.39
C TYR A 48 -1.47 2.87 5.09
N MET A 49 -0.45 3.58 4.57
CA MET A 49 -0.52 4.23 3.26
C MET A 49 -0.89 3.22 2.16
N LYS A 50 -0.17 2.08 2.13
CA LYS A 50 -0.40 1.02 1.14
C LYS A 50 -1.77 0.36 1.27
N SER A 51 -2.24 0.13 2.50
CA SER A 51 -3.57 -0.46 2.75
C SER A 51 -4.73 0.49 2.39
N SER A 52 -4.47 1.80 2.27
CA SER A 52 -5.46 2.84 1.95
C SER A 52 -5.51 3.24 0.47
N ILE A 53 -4.62 2.68 -0.37
CA ILE A 53 -4.49 3.00 -1.81
C ILE A 53 -5.82 2.92 -2.54
N THR A 54 -6.58 1.84 -2.34
CA THR A 54 -7.86 1.65 -3.06
C THR A 54 -8.93 2.65 -2.63
N GLN A 55 -8.85 3.16 -1.40
CA GLN A 55 -9.80 4.15 -0.88
C GLN A 55 -9.46 5.55 -1.42
N ILE A 56 -8.18 5.90 -1.45
CA ILE A 56 -7.68 7.15 -2.06
C ILE A 56 -8.03 7.16 -3.56
N GLU A 57 -7.78 6.05 -4.26
CA GLU A 57 -8.14 5.90 -5.68
C GLU A 57 -9.60 6.20 -5.96
N ARG A 58 -10.51 5.60 -5.17
CA ARG A 58 -11.96 5.78 -5.31
C ARG A 58 -12.41 7.18 -4.91
N ARG A 59 -11.86 7.74 -3.83
CA ARG A 59 -12.23 9.08 -3.32
C ARG A 59 -11.89 10.19 -4.31
N PHE A 60 -10.70 10.13 -4.90
CA PHE A 60 -10.21 11.15 -5.83
C PHE A 60 -10.48 10.80 -7.31
N ASP A 61 -11.11 9.65 -7.58
CA ASP A 61 -11.41 9.13 -8.91
C ASP A 61 -10.16 9.14 -9.81
N LEU A 62 -9.09 8.52 -9.29
CA LEU A 62 -7.75 8.50 -9.89
C LEU A 62 -7.48 7.17 -10.61
N PRO A 63 -6.64 7.17 -11.67
CA PRO A 63 -6.09 5.94 -12.21
C PRO A 63 -5.03 5.36 -11.25
N SER A 64 -4.81 4.04 -11.33
CA SER A 64 -3.89 3.30 -10.44
C SER A 64 -2.44 3.78 -10.60
N SER A 65 -2.05 4.21 -11.79
CA SER A 65 -0.75 4.82 -12.08
C SER A 65 -0.50 6.11 -11.29
N THR A 66 -1.51 6.97 -11.15
CA THR A 66 -1.42 8.19 -10.32
C THR A 66 -1.32 7.83 -8.84
N VAL A 67 -2.10 6.86 -8.34
CA VAL A 67 -1.98 6.46 -6.93
C VAL A 67 -0.64 5.75 -6.65
N GLY A 68 -0.11 5.01 -7.62
CA GLY A 68 1.25 4.49 -7.59
C GLY A 68 2.30 5.59 -7.48
N LEU A 69 2.13 6.71 -8.19
CA LEU A 69 2.98 7.90 -8.06
C LEU A 69 2.88 8.53 -6.65
N ILE A 70 1.67 8.56 -6.06
CA ILE A 70 1.48 9.02 -4.68
C ILE A 70 2.22 8.11 -3.70
N ASP A 71 2.15 6.78 -3.81
CA ASP A 71 2.89 5.83 -2.94
C ASP A 71 4.41 6.11 -2.99
N VAL A 72 4.93 6.36 -4.19
CA VAL A 72 6.36 6.57 -4.46
C VAL A 72 6.89 7.91 -3.96
N SER A 73 6.04 8.92 -3.79
CA SER A 73 6.46 10.24 -3.29
C SER A 73 7.19 10.16 -1.94
N PHE A 74 6.90 9.15 -1.11
CA PHE A 74 7.67 8.85 0.11
C PHE A 74 9.16 8.61 -0.17
N GLU A 75 9.48 7.75 -1.14
CA GLU A 75 10.87 7.45 -1.51
C GLU A 75 11.53 8.67 -2.15
N MET A 76 10.78 9.45 -2.95
CA MET A 76 11.27 10.71 -3.53
C MET A 76 11.70 11.71 -2.44
N GLY A 77 10.84 11.93 -1.44
CA GLY A 77 11.14 12.81 -0.31
C GLY A 77 12.32 12.31 0.53
N ASN A 78 12.37 11.01 0.79
CA ASN A 78 13.43 10.40 1.58
C ASN A 78 14.81 10.56 0.94
N LEU A 79 14.93 10.23 -0.34
CA LEU A 79 16.19 10.24 -1.08
C LEU A 79 16.74 11.66 -1.28
N LEU A 80 15.86 12.65 -1.45
CA LEU A 80 16.25 14.05 -1.61
C LEU A 80 17.06 14.56 -0.42
N PHE A 81 16.71 14.14 0.80
CA PHE A 81 17.37 14.59 2.03
C PHE A 81 18.37 13.58 2.62
N LEU A 82 18.42 12.34 2.11
CA LEU A 82 19.26 11.27 2.65
C LEU A 82 20.75 11.63 2.65
N VAL A 83 21.25 12.18 1.55
CA VAL A 83 22.66 12.58 1.42
C VAL A 83 22.98 13.72 2.39
N LEU A 84 22.12 14.73 2.46
CA LEU A 84 22.29 15.89 3.34
C LEU A 84 22.35 15.48 4.82
N VAL A 85 21.38 14.68 5.26
CA VAL A 85 21.30 14.22 6.66
C VAL A 85 22.43 13.27 7.01
N SER A 86 22.86 12.41 6.07
CA SER A 86 23.97 11.48 6.33
C SER A 86 25.31 12.21 6.46
N HIS A 87 25.53 13.27 5.68
CA HIS A 87 26.79 14.03 5.72
C HIS A 87 26.84 14.99 6.91
N PHE A 88 25.80 15.82 7.10
CA PHE A 88 25.79 16.86 8.12
C PHE A 88 25.25 16.39 9.48
N GLY A 89 24.32 15.42 9.47
CA GLY A 89 23.63 14.97 10.69
C GLY A 89 24.52 14.27 11.70
N ALA A 90 25.66 13.71 11.27
CA ALA A 90 26.61 13.05 12.17
C ALA A 90 27.25 14.01 13.18
N ASN A 91 27.40 15.29 12.82
CA ASN A 91 28.02 16.35 13.63
C ASN A 91 27.01 17.14 14.48
N MET A 92 25.72 16.98 14.20
CA MET A 92 24.62 17.62 14.92
C MET A 92 24.15 16.80 16.13
N HIS A 93 23.21 17.34 16.90
CA HIS A 93 22.61 16.64 18.02
C HIS A 93 21.69 15.50 17.53
N ARG A 94 22.26 14.31 17.29
CA ARG A 94 21.57 13.20 16.61
C ARG A 94 20.21 12.83 17.20
N PRO A 95 20.02 12.68 18.53
CA PRO A 95 18.69 12.42 19.09
C PRO A 95 17.65 13.48 18.71
N ARG A 96 17.94 14.77 18.90
CA ARG A 96 17.02 15.86 18.51
C ARG A 96 16.74 15.89 17.02
N LEU A 97 17.71 15.55 16.16
CA LEU A 97 17.45 15.46 14.73
C LEU A 97 16.50 14.30 14.39
N ILE A 98 16.66 13.14 15.03
CA ILE A 98 15.70 12.03 14.93
C ILE A 98 14.32 12.46 15.42
N GLY A 99 14.24 13.14 16.58
CA GLY A 99 13.00 13.70 17.12
C GLY A 99 12.31 14.69 16.17
N SER A 100 13.07 15.58 15.54
CA SER A 100 12.56 16.50 14.51
C SER A 100 12.07 15.76 13.25
N GLY A 101 12.75 14.67 12.86
CA GLY A 101 12.31 13.80 11.77
C GLY A 101 10.98 13.11 12.08
N CYS A 102 10.83 12.57 13.29
CA CYS A 102 9.56 12.00 13.76
C CYS A 102 8.45 13.05 13.78
N PHE A 103 8.72 14.27 14.25
CA PHE A 103 7.76 15.37 14.19
C PHE A 103 7.34 15.69 12.76
N LEU A 104 8.29 15.85 11.84
CA LEU A 104 8.02 16.13 10.43
C LEU A 104 7.23 14.99 9.76
N MET A 105 7.53 13.75 10.10
CA MET A 105 6.80 12.58 9.62
C MET A 105 5.36 12.56 10.16
N ALA A 106 5.14 12.95 11.42
CA ALA A 106 3.80 13.08 11.99
C ALA A 106 2.99 14.18 11.28
N VAL A 107 3.61 15.33 11.02
CA VAL A 107 3.00 16.41 10.23
C VAL A 107 2.65 15.93 8.82
N GLY A 108 3.56 15.22 8.15
CA GLY A 108 3.30 14.64 6.83
C GLY A 108 2.11 13.68 6.83
N SER A 109 2.02 12.78 7.82
CA SER A 109 0.84 11.91 7.99
C SER A 109 -0.45 12.71 8.19
N ALA A 110 -0.44 13.74 9.05
CA ALA A 110 -1.63 14.57 9.27
C ALA A 110 -2.05 15.28 7.96
N VAL A 111 -1.09 15.87 7.23
CA VAL A 111 -1.32 16.51 5.93
C VAL A 111 -1.92 15.54 4.92
N THR A 112 -1.52 14.28 4.91
CA THR A 112 -2.12 13.25 4.05
C THR A 112 -3.62 13.06 4.35
N GLY A 113 -4.04 13.13 5.62
CA GLY A 113 -5.44 12.98 6.05
C GLY A 113 -6.30 14.24 5.94
N LEU A 114 -5.69 15.43 5.96
CA LEU A 114 -6.39 16.73 5.92
C LEU A 114 -7.39 16.94 4.76
N PRO A 115 -7.14 16.45 3.53
CA PRO A 115 -8.05 16.68 2.41
C PRO A 115 -9.49 16.27 2.70
N HIS A 116 -9.71 15.26 3.55
CA HIS A 116 -11.07 14.86 3.92
C HIS A 116 -11.91 16.02 4.50
N PHE A 117 -11.31 16.90 5.31
CA PHE A 117 -12.02 17.99 5.98
C PHE A 117 -12.19 19.23 5.10
N PHE A 118 -11.34 19.42 4.09
CA PHE A 118 -11.47 20.51 3.13
C PHE A 118 -12.38 20.15 1.96
N MET A 119 -12.54 18.85 1.70
CA MET A 119 -13.46 18.34 0.70
C MET A 119 -14.86 18.25 1.29
N GLY A 120 -15.87 18.64 0.51
CA GLY A 120 -17.26 18.33 0.84
C GLY A 120 -17.50 16.81 0.97
N ARG A 121 -18.68 16.47 1.49
CA ARG A 121 -19.11 15.08 1.73
C ARG A 121 -18.94 14.21 0.48
N TYR A 122 -18.68 12.92 0.67
CA TYR A 122 -18.61 11.98 -0.44
C TYR A 122 -20.01 11.66 -0.94
N VAL A 123 -20.39 12.24 -2.07
CA VAL A 123 -21.67 11.96 -2.72
C VAL A 123 -21.51 10.73 -3.60
N CYS A 124 -22.12 9.62 -3.18
CA CYS A 124 -22.33 8.46 -4.03
C CYS A 124 -23.67 8.67 -4.75
N PHE A 125 -23.67 8.85 -6.08
CA PHE A 125 -24.92 8.89 -6.84
C PHE A 125 -25.64 7.55 -6.68
N THR A 126 -26.81 7.60 -6.07
CA THR A 126 -27.76 6.48 -5.96
C THR A 126 -29.11 6.97 -6.45
N THR A 127 -29.76 6.21 -7.33
CA THR A 127 -31.10 6.55 -7.86
C THR A 127 -32.22 6.45 -6.82
N ALA A 128 -31.94 5.83 -5.67
CA ALA A 128 -32.87 5.66 -4.55
C ALA A 128 -32.80 6.80 -3.51
N VAL A 129 -32.87 8.06 -3.95
CA VAL A 129 -33.08 9.20 -3.03
C VAL A 129 -34.55 9.62 -3.11
N ASP A 130 -35.21 9.64 -1.95
CA ASP A 130 -36.55 10.16 -1.76
C ASP A 130 -36.69 11.58 -2.35
N PRO A 131 -37.84 11.95 -2.95
CA PRO A 131 -38.10 13.31 -3.45
C PRO A 131 -37.93 14.42 -2.40
N LEU A 132 -37.85 14.07 -1.12
CA LEU A 132 -37.81 15.01 0.01
C LEU A 132 -36.47 15.76 0.13
N ASP A 133 -35.35 15.21 -0.37
CA ASP A 133 -34.05 15.91 -0.36
C ASP A 133 -33.91 16.93 -1.51
N ILE A 134 -34.79 16.88 -2.51
CA ILE A 134 -34.86 17.92 -3.56
C ILE A 134 -35.58 19.18 -3.04
N ILE A 135 -36.43 19.05 -2.02
CA ILE A 135 -37.26 20.15 -1.50
C ILE A 135 -36.49 21.13 -0.60
N MET A 136 -35.33 20.73 -0.05
CA MET A 136 -34.52 21.65 0.77
C MET A 136 -33.65 22.62 -0.05
N GLN A 137 -33.64 22.53 -1.38
CA GLN A 137 -32.86 23.42 -2.27
C GLN A 137 -33.69 24.34 -3.15
N SER A 138 -35.02 24.25 -3.10
CA SER A 138 -35.94 24.97 -3.98
C SER A 138 -36.70 26.09 -3.28
N ASN A 139 -36.02 26.93 -2.50
CA ASN A 139 -36.61 28.20 -2.02
C ASN A 139 -36.08 29.36 -2.86
N TYR A 140 -36.36 29.29 -4.17
CA TYR A 140 -36.37 30.45 -5.05
C TYR A 140 -37.38 30.18 -6.15
N SER A 141 -38.52 30.86 -6.05
CA SER A 141 -39.60 30.88 -7.02
C SER A 141 -39.13 31.51 -8.33
N ASP A 142 -39.34 30.82 -9.46
CA ASP A 142 -39.98 31.39 -10.66
C ASP A 142 -40.25 30.30 -11.73
N ILE A 143 -41.53 29.93 -11.82
CA ILE A 143 -42.41 29.97 -13.00
C ILE A 143 -41.91 29.40 -14.36
N TYR A 144 -42.79 28.53 -14.90
CA TYR A 144 -42.95 27.95 -16.25
C TYR A 144 -42.07 26.78 -16.71
N SER A 145 -42.81 25.70 -17.00
CA SER A 145 -42.46 24.41 -17.58
C SER A 145 -42.22 24.46 -19.09
N GLU A 146 -41.11 23.86 -19.55
CA GLU A 146 -41.00 23.11 -20.81
C GLU A 146 -39.84 22.09 -20.71
N PRO A 147 -39.91 20.94 -21.40
CA PRO A 147 -38.96 19.85 -21.23
C PRO A 147 -37.66 20.16 -21.97
N LEU A 148 -36.70 20.80 -21.27
CA LEU A 148 -35.41 21.10 -21.85
C LEU A 148 -34.59 19.81 -22.01
N GLN A 149 -34.59 19.31 -23.24
CA GLN A 149 -33.57 18.44 -23.80
C GLN A 149 -32.18 18.98 -23.44
N LYS A 150 -31.55 18.42 -22.40
CA LYS A 150 -30.13 18.69 -22.07
C LYS A 150 -29.24 18.02 -23.11
N THR A 151 -29.23 18.60 -24.30
CA THR A 151 -28.11 18.53 -25.22
C THR A 151 -26.95 19.23 -24.51
N TYR A 152 -25.92 18.47 -24.12
CA TYR A 152 -24.65 19.02 -23.64
C TYR A 152 -23.95 19.74 -24.80
N THR A 153 -24.42 20.94 -25.14
CA THR A 153 -23.59 21.93 -25.83
C THR A 153 -22.70 22.57 -24.77
N GLY A 154 -21.39 22.57 -25.05
CA GLY A 154 -20.37 23.04 -24.11
C GLY A 154 -20.51 24.52 -23.79
N LEU A 155 -21.21 24.83 -22.70
CA LEU A 155 -21.18 26.12 -22.03
C LEU A 155 -20.86 25.86 -20.56
N ASP A 156 -19.62 26.19 -20.19
CA ASP A 156 -19.00 26.11 -18.87
C ASP A 156 -19.40 24.90 -18.02
N CYS A 157 -18.78 23.75 -18.29
CA CYS A 157 -18.56 22.81 -17.20
C CYS A 157 -17.70 23.55 -16.18
N VAL A 158 -18.33 24.03 -15.09
CA VAL A 158 -17.58 24.43 -13.91
C VAL A 158 -16.82 23.17 -13.54
N LYS A 159 -15.53 23.13 -13.87
CA LYS A 159 -14.60 22.20 -13.25
C LYS A 159 -14.79 22.47 -11.77
N GLU A 160 -15.64 21.70 -11.09
CA GLU A 160 -15.38 21.34 -9.71
C GLU A 160 -13.91 21.01 -9.75
N HIS A 161 -13.07 21.87 -9.16
CA HIS A 161 -11.62 21.72 -9.20
C HIS A 161 -11.39 20.24 -9.02
N GLY A 162 -10.96 19.53 -10.07
CA GLY A 162 -10.98 18.07 -10.06
C GLY A 162 -9.99 17.71 -8.98
N SER A 163 -10.47 17.45 -7.77
CA SER A 163 -9.85 18.07 -6.60
C SER A 163 -8.37 17.77 -6.59
N ASN A 164 -7.57 18.78 -6.96
CA ASN A 164 -6.12 18.69 -6.93
C ASN A 164 -5.65 18.48 -5.48
N MET A 165 -6.56 18.31 -4.51
CA MET A 165 -6.25 17.96 -3.15
C MET A 165 -5.58 16.59 -3.00
N TRP A 166 -5.62 15.71 -4.02
CA TRP A 166 -4.73 14.54 -4.04
C TRP A 166 -3.23 14.94 -4.00
N VAL A 167 -2.90 16.18 -4.39
CA VAL A 167 -1.56 16.77 -4.23
C VAL A 167 -1.19 16.91 -2.76
N TYR A 168 -2.13 17.16 -1.83
CA TYR A 168 -1.82 17.13 -0.38
C TYR A 168 -1.47 15.72 0.08
N VAL A 169 -2.12 14.69 -0.47
CA VAL A 169 -1.77 13.29 -0.18
C VAL A 169 -0.35 12.99 -0.67
N PHE A 170 0.00 13.46 -1.86
CA PHE A 170 1.36 13.38 -2.43
C PHE A 170 2.38 14.14 -1.57
N LEU A 171 2.12 15.41 -1.25
CA LEU A 171 3.02 16.26 -0.46
C LEU A 171 3.18 15.74 0.98
N GLY A 172 2.11 15.29 1.62
CA GLY A 172 2.14 14.70 2.95
C GLY A 172 2.96 13.40 2.98
N ASN A 173 2.82 12.55 1.96
CA ASN A 173 3.60 11.32 1.86
C ASN A 173 5.09 11.60 1.53
N ALA A 174 5.38 12.61 0.70
CA ALA A 174 6.75 13.10 0.49
C ALA A 174 7.36 13.66 1.78
N LEU A 175 6.60 14.45 2.55
CA LEU A 175 7.02 15.02 3.82
C LEU A 175 7.33 13.93 4.86
N ARG A 176 6.53 12.85 4.88
CA ARG A 176 6.85 11.64 5.64
C ARG A 176 8.17 11.02 5.23
N GLY A 177 8.44 10.97 3.92
CA GLY A 177 9.72 10.52 3.37
C GLY A 177 10.90 11.30 3.95
N ILE A 178 10.80 12.63 3.93
CA ILE A 178 11.81 13.55 4.48
C ILE A 178 11.98 13.34 5.99
N GLY A 179 10.88 13.18 6.74
CA GLY A 179 10.92 12.92 8.18
C GLY A 179 11.53 11.56 8.55
N GLU A 180 11.41 10.54 7.69
CA GLU A 180 12.02 9.22 7.90
C GLU A 180 13.55 9.24 7.77
N THR A 181 14.07 10.19 6.98
CA THR A 181 15.48 10.26 6.60
C THR A 181 16.47 10.20 7.77
N PRO A 182 16.36 10.99 8.85
CA PRO A 182 17.31 10.93 9.97
C PRO A 182 17.16 9.70 10.86
N VAL A 183 15.99 9.04 10.88
CA VAL A 183 15.68 8.01 11.88
C VAL A 183 16.60 6.79 11.77
N THR A 184 16.74 6.26 10.56
CA THR A 184 17.51 5.04 10.31
C THR A 184 19.04 5.24 10.40
N PRO A 185 19.66 6.14 9.61
CA PRO A 185 21.12 6.26 9.58
C PRO A 185 21.67 6.79 10.91
N LEU A 186 21.05 7.82 11.50
CA LEU A 186 21.54 8.38 12.76
C LEU A 186 21.22 7.48 13.95
N GLY A 187 20.10 6.75 13.90
CA GLY A 187 19.74 5.77 14.92
C GLY A 187 20.76 4.63 15.01
N ILE A 188 21.11 4.03 13.86
CA ILE A 188 22.11 2.96 13.79
C ILE A 188 23.49 3.49 14.19
N SER A 189 23.91 4.65 13.67
CA SER A 189 25.20 5.24 14.02
C SER A 189 25.31 5.61 15.50
N TYR A 190 24.22 6.06 16.13
CA TYR A 190 24.22 6.32 17.58
C TYR A 190 24.36 5.02 18.39
N ILE A 191 23.70 3.93 17.97
CA ILE A 191 23.87 2.63 18.64
C ILE A 191 25.30 2.11 18.49
N ASP A 192 25.87 2.23 17.29
CA ASP A 192 27.22 1.74 17.02
C ASP A 192 28.29 2.52 17.80
N ASP A 193 28.12 3.84 17.96
CA ASP A 193 29.07 4.70 18.68
C ASP A 193 29.05 4.51 20.22
N PHE A 194 27.93 4.00 20.78
CA PHE A 194 27.70 3.97 22.24
C PHE A 194 27.41 2.58 22.83
N ALA A 195 27.12 1.57 22.00
CA ALA A 195 27.06 0.18 22.45
C ALA A 195 28.46 -0.45 22.42
N LYS A 196 28.70 -1.44 23.29
CA LYS A 196 29.88 -2.31 23.14
C LYS A 196 29.82 -2.97 21.76
N ALA A 197 30.95 -3.07 21.05
CA ALA A 197 31.03 -3.67 19.72
C ALA A 197 30.42 -5.07 19.62
N GLU A 198 30.49 -5.86 20.70
CA GLU A 198 29.89 -7.20 20.79
C GLU A 198 28.35 -7.18 20.88
N SER A 199 27.77 -6.08 21.35
CA SER A 199 26.33 -5.90 21.62
C SER A 199 25.60 -5.01 20.59
N SER A 200 26.30 -4.16 19.84
CA SER A 200 25.69 -3.24 18.86
C SER A 200 24.86 -4.00 17.81
N ALA A 201 25.40 -5.11 17.31
CA ALA A 201 24.73 -5.99 16.36
C ALA A 201 23.42 -6.59 16.92
N PHE A 202 23.38 -6.91 18.22
CA PHE A 202 22.18 -7.43 18.88
C PHE A 202 21.08 -6.37 18.97
N TYR A 203 21.42 -5.14 19.39
CA TYR A 203 20.45 -4.03 19.44
C TYR A 203 19.89 -3.69 18.06
N ILE A 204 20.74 -3.66 17.02
CA ILE A 204 20.31 -3.44 15.64
C ILE A 204 19.37 -4.56 15.17
N ALA A 205 19.65 -5.82 15.51
CA ALA A 205 18.77 -6.94 15.18
C ALA A 205 17.39 -6.81 15.86
N CYS A 206 17.35 -6.48 17.16
CA CYS A 206 16.11 -6.23 17.89
C CYS A 206 15.29 -5.10 17.27
N LEU A 207 15.93 -4.00 16.88
CA LEU A 207 15.26 -2.89 16.19
C LEU A 207 14.56 -3.34 14.90
N GLN A 208 15.25 -4.11 14.07
CA GLN A 208 14.70 -4.61 12.80
C GLN A 208 13.53 -5.59 13.05
N THR A 209 13.60 -6.41 14.11
CA THR A 209 12.49 -7.30 14.49
C THR A 209 11.26 -6.52 14.95
N ILE A 210 11.43 -5.49 15.79
CA ILE A 210 10.31 -4.65 16.25
C ILE A 210 9.70 -3.89 15.07
N ALA A 211 10.52 -3.46 14.11
CA ALA A 211 10.04 -2.83 12.88
C ALA A 211 9.09 -3.73 12.07
N LEU A 212 9.24 -5.06 12.13
CA LEU A 212 8.36 -6.02 11.45
C LEU A 212 6.95 -6.12 12.06
N LEU A 213 6.78 -5.70 13.32
CA LEU A 213 5.45 -5.63 13.93
C LEU A 213 4.63 -4.47 13.34
N GLY A 214 5.28 -3.35 12.99
CA GLY A 214 4.61 -2.17 12.44
C GLY A 214 3.67 -2.47 11.27
N PRO A 215 4.14 -3.17 10.21
CA PRO A 215 3.30 -3.55 9.08
C PRO A 215 2.06 -4.37 9.43
N MET A 216 2.12 -5.24 10.44
CA MET A 216 0.95 -6.02 10.87
C MET A 216 -0.15 -5.08 11.37
N PHE A 217 0.21 -4.18 12.29
CA PHE A 217 -0.71 -3.20 12.84
C PHE A 217 -1.16 -2.18 11.80
N GLY A 218 -0.32 -1.82 10.82
CA GLY A 218 -0.69 -0.93 9.71
C GLY A 218 -1.80 -1.50 8.82
N TYR A 219 -1.72 -2.80 8.47
CA TYR A 219 -2.80 -3.47 7.72
C TYR A 219 -4.05 -3.71 8.56
N LEU A 220 -3.91 -4.02 9.86
CA LEU A 220 -5.05 -4.15 10.77
C LEU A 220 -5.80 -2.83 10.94
N LEU A 221 -5.08 -1.72 11.12
CA LEU A 221 -5.65 -0.37 11.14
C LEU A 221 -6.32 -0.03 9.80
N GLY A 222 -5.68 -0.39 8.69
CA GLY A 222 -6.25 -0.28 7.35
C GLY A 222 -7.54 -1.08 7.16
N SER A 223 -7.61 -2.28 7.71
CA SER A 223 -8.80 -3.13 7.69
C SER A 223 -9.96 -2.49 8.45
N MET A 224 -9.69 -1.99 9.66
CA MET A 224 -10.67 -1.27 10.48
C MET A 224 -11.19 -0.01 9.78
N CYS A 225 -10.28 0.85 9.31
CA CYS A 225 -10.65 2.08 8.60
C CYS A 225 -11.42 1.80 7.30
N ALA A 226 -11.06 0.75 6.54
CA ALA A 226 -11.76 0.38 5.31
C ALA A 226 -13.18 -0.17 5.56
N LYS A 227 -13.47 -0.69 6.77
CA LYS A 227 -14.80 -1.17 7.16
C LYS A 227 -15.75 -0.02 7.53
N LEU A 228 -15.22 1.09 8.02
CA LEU A 228 -15.99 2.29 8.37
C LEU A 228 -16.23 3.13 7.11
N TYR A 229 -17.44 3.64 6.90
CA TYR A 229 -17.72 4.56 5.79
C TYR A 229 -16.99 5.89 5.97
N VAL A 230 -16.62 6.55 4.87
CA VAL A 230 -15.75 7.75 4.88
C VAL A 230 -16.29 8.91 5.72
N ASP A 231 -17.59 9.17 5.70
CA ASP A 231 -18.26 10.27 6.40
C ASP A 231 -18.92 9.79 7.71
N ILE A 232 -18.08 9.29 8.64
CA ILE A 232 -18.53 8.73 9.93
C ILE A 232 -19.34 9.76 10.74
N GLY A 233 -20.52 9.36 11.23
CA GLY A 233 -21.35 10.19 12.10
C GLY A 233 -22.18 11.25 11.39
N PHE A 234 -21.95 11.49 10.10
CA PHE A 234 -22.72 12.44 9.28
C PHE A 234 -23.73 11.75 8.36
N VAL A 235 -23.52 10.47 8.02
CA VAL A 235 -24.40 9.69 7.14
C VAL A 235 -24.84 8.43 7.85
N ASN A 236 -26.15 8.14 7.81
CA ASN A 236 -26.68 6.88 8.31
C ASN A 236 -26.35 5.76 7.31
N VAL A 237 -25.43 4.86 7.70
CA VAL A 237 -24.94 3.77 6.85
C VAL A 237 -26.07 2.80 6.49
N ASP A 238 -27.09 2.64 7.33
CA ASP A 238 -28.22 1.77 7.03
C ASP A 238 -29.15 2.34 5.95
N GLY A 239 -29.14 3.67 5.75
CA GLY A 239 -29.81 4.34 4.64
C GLY A 239 -29.03 4.32 3.33
N LEU A 240 -27.78 3.84 3.32
CA LEU A 240 -26.98 3.77 2.10
C LEU A 240 -27.25 2.47 1.33
N ALA A 241 -27.51 2.62 0.03
CA ALA A 241 -27.68 1.52 -0.94
C ALA A 241 -26.37 0.82 -1.36
N ILE A 242 -25.29 0.94 -0.58
CA ILE A 242 -23.96 0.41 -0.91
C ILE A 242 -23.36 -0.42 0.21
N THR A 243 -22.54 -1.41 -0.14
CA THR A 243 -21.86 -2.30 0.81
C THR A 243 -20.33 -2.17 0.70
N PRO A 244 -19.54 -2.62 1.70
CA PRO A 244 -18.06 -2.59 1.63
C PRO A 244 -17.41 -3.38 0.48
N LYS A 245 -18.19 -4.16 -0.28
CA LYS A 245 -17.73 -4.85 -1.50
C LYS A 245 -17.96 -4.03 -2.77
N ASP A 246 -18.79 -2.98 -2.72
CA ASP A 246 -19.08 -2.12 -3.88
C ASP A 246 -17.83 -1.30 -4.25
N ALA A 247 -17.57 -1.14 -5.55
CA ALA A 247 -16.48 -0.32 -6.08
C ALA A 247 -16.65 1.18 -5.79
N ARG A 248 -17.85 1.62 -5.37
CA ARG A 248 -18.12 2.98 -4.89
C ARG A 248 -17.87 3.16 -3.40
N TRP A 249 -17.69 2.08 -2.63
CA TRP A 249 -17.41 2.18 -1.21
C TRP A 249 -16.04 2.82 -0.97
N VAL A 250 -16.04 3.92 -0.23
CA VAL A 250 -14.85 4.59 0.28
C VAL A 250 -14.88 4.48 1.79
N GLY A 251 -13.87 3.82 2.35
CA GLY A 251 -13.67 3.72 3.78
C GLY A 251 -13.05 4.98 4.38
N ALA A 252 -13.03 5.09 5.71
CA ALA A 252 -12.46 6.21 6.45
C ALA A 252 -10.92 6.25 6.42
N TRP A 253 -10.36 6.38 5.21
CA TRP A 253 -8.93 6.36 4.91
C TRP A 253 -8.13 7.50 5.57
N TRP A 254 -8.78 8.59 5.96
CA TRP A 254 -8.15 9.72 6.62
C TRP A 254 -7.85 9.43 8.10
N LEU A 255 -8.69 8.60 8.75
CA LEU A 255 -8.65 8.38 10.20
C LEU A 255 -7.32 7.76 10.64
N GLY A 256 -6.86 6.72 9.95
CA GLY A 256 -5.61 6.05 10.32
C GLY A 256 -4.37 6.89 10.04
N PHE A 257 -4.45 7.93 9.19
CA PHE A 257 -3.36 8.89 9.04
C PHE A 257 -3.19 9.73 10.31
N PHE A 258 -4.27 10.19 10.95
CA PHE A 258 -4.20 10.87 12.25
C PHE A 258 -3.74 9.94 13.37
N VAL A 259 -4.22 8.69 13.40
CA VAL A 259 -3.71 7.69 14.35
C VAL A 259 -2.21 7.49 14.16
N SER A 260 -1.74 7.34 12.92
CA SER A 260 -0.32 7.17 12.62
C SER A 260 0.51 8.43 12.94
N ALA A 261 -0.06 9.63 12.77
CA ALA A 261 0.56 10.88 13.14
C ALA A 261 0.76 10.97 14.66
N THR A 262 -0.27 10.67 15.44
CA THR A 262 -0.19 10.66 16.91
C THR A 262 0.84 9.65 17.42
N VAL A 263 0.80 8.41 16.94
CA VAL A 263 1.77 7.37 17.35
C VAL A 263 3.20 7.80 17.01
N THR A 264 3.41 8.40 15.83
CA THR A 264 4.73 8.88 15.40
C THR A 264 5.21 10.07 16.21
N LEU A 265 4.31 11.00 16.54
CA LEU A 265 4.62 12.15 17.37
C LEU A 265 5.05 11.69 18.77
N LEU A 266 4.29 10.78 19.39
CA LEU A 266 4.63 10.18 20.67
C LEU A 266 5.99 9.47 20.63
N ALA A 267 6.31 8.79 19.54
CA ALA A 267 7.62 8.17 19.36
C ALA A 267 8.78 9.18 19.26
N GLY A 268 8.51 10.41 18.82
CA GLY A 268 9.49 11.48 18.70
C GLY A 268 9.82 12.19 20.02
N ILE A 269 8.88 12.26 20.97
CA ILE A 269 8.99 13.05 22.21
C ILE A 269 10.24 12.68 23.05
N PRO A 270 10.53 11.39 23.33
CA PRO A 270 11.65 11.04 24.21
C PRO A 270 13.01 11.54 23.72
N PHE A 271 13.20 11.68 22.40
CA PHE A 271 14.47 12.10 21.82
C PHE A 271 14.89 13.53 22.17
N TRP A 272 13.95 14.38 22.57
CA TRP A 272 14.21 15.77 22.95
C TRP A 272 14.91 15.89 24.31
N PHE A 273 14.70 14.90 25.17
CA PHE A 273 15.25 14.84 26.53
C PHE A 273 16.58 14.08 26.62
N LEU A 274 17.05 13.48 25.51
CA LEU A 274 18.29 12.72 25.48
C LEU A 274 19.50 13.64 25.26
N PRO A 275 20.66 13.34 25.88
CA PRO A 275 21.86 14.17 25.78
C PRO A 275 22.47 14.13 24.37
N ARG A 276 23.25 15.17 24.01
CA ARG A 276 23.89 15.32 22.69
C ARG A 276 24.85 14.18 22.35
N SER A 277 25.62 13.77 23.34
CA SER A 277 26.66 12.76 23.24
C SER A 277 26.81 12.09 24.59
N LEU A 278 26.86 10.76 24.60
CA LEU A 278 27.40 10.02 25.72
C LEU A 278 28.94 10.04 25.62
N PRO A 279 29.70 9.71 26.68
CA PRO A 279 31.15 9.57 26.58
C PRO A 279 31.49 8.60 25.45
N LYS A 280 32.17 9.08 24.40
CA LYS A 280 32.56 8.24 23.27
C LYS A 280 33.49 7.14 23.76
N GLN A 281 33.23 5.89 23.36
CA GLN A 281 34.27 4.87 23.39
C GLN A 281 35.29 5.19 22.29
N GLU A 282 36.58 5.01 22.58
CA GLU A 282 37.67 5.32 21.66
C GLU A 282 37.46 4.60 20.31
N ALA A 283 37.18 5.38 19.27
CA ALA A 283 37.04 4.87 17.92
C ALA A 283 38.42 4.76 17.28
N VAL A 284 38.80 3.57 16.85
CA VAL A 284 40.02 3.32 16.08
C VAL A 284 39.92 4.10 14.76
N HIS A 285 40.79 5.10 14.59
CA HIS A 285 40.94 5.82 13.33
C HIS A 285 41.38 4.82 12.24
N LYS A 286 40.51 4.61 11.24
CA LYS A 286 40.88 3.96 9.98
C LYS A 286 41.07 5.02 8.91
N ASP A 287 42.26 5.07 8.33
CA ASP A 287 42.53 5.86 7.13
C ASP A 287 41.57 5.43 6.03
N ASN A 288 40.76 6.37 5.55
CA ASN A 288 39.82 6.12 4.47
C ASN A 288 40.48 6.47 3.13
N PRO A 289 40.64 5.52 2.20
CA PRO A 289 40.83 5.89 0.80
C PRO A 289 39.63 6.73 0.35
N GLY A 290 39.87 7.76 -0.47
CA GLY A 290 38.83 8.66 -0.96
C GLY A 290 37.58 7.92 -1.49
N PHE A 291 36.41 8.56 -1.37
CA PHE A 291 35.12 7.95 -1.70
C PHE A 291 35.04 7.38 -3.12
N LEU A 292 35.56 8.11 -4.12
CA LEU A 292 35.53 7.70 -5.53
C LEU A 292 36.35 6.41 -5.79
N PRO A 293 37.63 6.31 -5.36
CA PRO A 293 38.39 5.06 -5.42
C PRO A 293 37.67 3.86 -4.78
N SER A 294 37.09 4.05 -3.60
CA SER A 294 36.37 3.01 -2.86
C SER A 294 35.11 2.56 -3.59
N LEU A 295 34.36 3.50 -4.17
CA LEU A 295 33.17 3.20 -4.98
C LEU A 295 33.52 2.44 -6.26
N LYS A 296 34.58 2.84 -6.97
CA LYS A 296 35.05 2.16 -8.18
C LYS A 296 35.50 0.73 -7.88
N ARG A 297 36.24 0.53 -6.78
CA ARG A 297 36.67 -0.81 -6.32
C ARG A 297 35.48 -1.69 -5.94
N LEU A 298 34.47 -1.11 -5.29
CA LEU A 298 33.25 -1.83 -4.89
C LEU A 298 32.43 -2.27 -6.11
N LEU A 299 32.12 -1.35 -7.03
CA LEU A 299 31.34 -1.66 -8.24
C LEU A 299 32.13 -2.53 -9.22
N GLY A 300 33.46 -2.47 -9.20
CA GLY A 300 34.35 -3.35 -9.96
C GLY A 300 34.43 -4.79 -9.42
N THR A 301 33.85 -5.08 -8.25
CA THR A 301 33.79 -6.45 -7.71
C THR A 301 32.63 -7.20 -8.37
N PRO A 302 32.88 -8.19 -9.25
CA PRO A 302 31.81 -8.78 -10.09
C PRO A 302 30.68 -9.42 -9.28
N ALA A 303 31.02 -10.09 -8.17
CA ALA A 303 30.04 -10.72 -7.30
C ALA A 303 29.08 -9.71 -6.65
N TYR A 304 29.61 -8.59 -6.15
CA TYR A 304 28.77 -7.54 -5.54
C TYR A 304 27.86 -6.89 -6.57
N PHE A 305 28.39 -6.56 -7.76
CA PHE A 305 27.61 -5.95 -8.84
C PHE A 305 26.44 -6.86 -9.28
N LEU A 306 26.69 -8.16 -9.47
CA LEU A 306 25.63 -9.12 -9.82
C LEU A 306 24.58 -9.26 -8.70
N LEU A 307 25.01 -9.33 -7.45
CA LEU A 307 24.11 -9.38 -6.29
C LEU A 307 23.28 -8.09 -6.15
N LEU A 308 23.86 -6.94 -6.47
CA LEU A 308 23.18 -5.64 -6.49
C LEU A 308 22.10 -5.62 -7.56
N CYS A 309 22.42 -5.99 -8.80
CA CYS A 309 21.43 -6.10 -9.89
C CYS A 309 20.30 -7.06 -9.53
N GLY A 310 20.63 -8.24 -9.00
CA GLY A 310 19.63 -9.20 -8.54
C GLY A 310 18.74 -8.66 -7.41
N SER A 311 19.31 -7.88 -6.49
CA SER A 311 18.57 -7.25 -5.39
C SER A 311 17.61 -6.16 -5.89
N VAL A 312 18.01 -5.37 -6.89
CA VAL A 312 17.13 -4.39 -7.54
C VAL A 312 15.91 -5.08 -8.15
N LEU A 313 16.11 -6.14 -8.94
CA LEU A 313 15.01 -6.87 -9.57
C LEU A 313 14.07 -7.51 -8.54
N LYS A 314 14.62 -8.12 -7.48
CA LYS A 314 13.82 -8.71 -6.40
C LYS A 314 13.01 -7.64 -5.64
N PHE A 315 13.63 -6.52 -5.29
CA PHE A 315 12.97 -5.46 -4.55
C PHE A 315 11.91 -4.71 -5.37
N ASN A 316 12.18 -4.47 -6.65
CA ASN A 316 11.24 -3.89 -7.59
C ASN A 316 9.95 -4.72 -7.65
N SER A 317 10.11 -6.03 -7.85
CA SER A 317 8.99 -6.97 -7.82
C SER A 317 8.24 -6.96 -6.49
N LEU A 318 8.97 -6.96 -5.37
CA LEU A 318 8.35 -7.03 -4.06
C LEU A 318 7.50 -5.78 -3.80
N THR A 319 8.04 -4.60 -4.15
CA THR A 319 7.39 -3.31 -3.94
C THR A 319 6.09 -3.20 -4.74
N GLY A 320 6.13 -3.49 -6.05
CA GLY A 320 4.93 -3.41 -6.90
C GLY A 320 3.83 -4.37 -6.47
N LEU A 321 4.18 -5.63 -6.18
CA LEU A 321 3.21 -6.62 -5.71
C LEU A 321 2.65 -6.23 -4.35
N PHE A 322 3.49 -5.80 -3.41
CA PHE A 322 3.05 -5.43 -2.06
C PHE A 322 2.10 -4.23 -2.07
N THR A 323 2.40 -3.21 -2.89
CA THR A 323 1.57 -2.00 -3.03
C THR A 323 0.18 -2.31 -3.58
N PHE A 324 0.05 -3.19 -4.58
CA PHE A 324 -1.24 -3.52 -5.19
C PHE A 324 -1.85 -4.86 -4.73
N LYS A 325 -1.28 -5.54 -3.72
CA LYS A 325 -1.75 -6.87 -3.29
C LYS A 325 -3.19 -6.85 -2.79
N ALA A 326 -3.54 -5.88 -1.95
CA ALA A 326 -4.90 -5.71 -1.45
C ALA A 326 -5.88 -5.47 -2.60
N LYS A 327 -5.54 -4.55 -3.51
CA LYS A 327 -6.30 -4.27 -4.73
C LYS A 327 -6.48 -5.51 -5.60
N TYR A 328 -5.44 -6.32 -5.76
CA TYR A 328 -5.52 -7.58 -6.50
C TYR A 328 -6.56 -8.52 -5.89
N MET A 329 -6.60 -8.65 -4.56
CA MET A 329 -7.61 -9.48 -3.89
C MET A 329 -9.04 -8.93 -4.06
N GLU A 330 -9.20 -7.61 -4.06
CA GLU A 330 -10.49 -6.96 -4.32
C GLU A 330 -10.99 -7.24 -5.73
N GLN A 331 -10.15 -7.01 -6.75
CA GLN A 331 -10.56 -7.13 -8.15
C GLN A 331 -10.65 -8.59 -8.61
N GLN A 332 -9.63 -9.40 -8.32
CA GLN A 332 -9.55 -10.78 -8.81
C GLN A 332 -10.52 -11.72 -8.10
N PHE A 333 -10.83 -11.49 -6.82
CA PHE A 333 -11.64 -12.41 -6.02
C PHE A 333 -12.89 -11.78 -5.40
N GLY A 334 -13.20 -10.51 -5.69
CA GLY A 334 -14.39 -9.82 -5.19
C GLY A 334 -14.41 -9.67 -3.66
N GLN A 335 -13.23 -9.61 -3.03
CA GLN A 335 -13.13 -9.39 -1.59
C GLN A 335 -13.27 -7.89 -1.27
N SER A 336 -13.76 -7.55 -0.08
CA SER A 336 -13.72 -6.16 0.37
C SER A 336 -12.28 -5.74 0.72
N ALA A 337 -11.98 -4.44 0.59
CA ALA A 337 -10.70 -3.86 1.03
C ALA A 337 -10.39 -4.23 2.49
N SER A 338 -11.40 -4.17 3.36
CA SER A 338 -11.25 -4.53 4.78
C SER A 338 -10.80 -5.97 4.99
N ARG A 339 -11.40 -6.94 4.28
CA ARG A 339 -11.04 -8.36 4.40
C ARG A 339 -9.68 -8.65 3.78
N ALA A 340 -9.35 -8.01 2.65
CA ALA A 340 -8.03 -8.15 2.03
C ALA A 340 -6.92 -7.65 2.97
N ASN A 341 -7.07 -6.45 3.52
CA ASN A 341 -6.12 -5.87 4.48
C ASN A 341 -5.98 -6.74 5.74
N PHE A 342 -7.08 -7.27 6.28
CA PHE A 342 -7.04 -8.17 7.44
C PHE A 342 -6.19 -9.41 7.19
N LEU A 343 -6.42 -10.10 6.05
CA LEU A 343 -5.69 -11.33 5.71
C LEU A 343 -4.20 -11.07 5.43
N LEU A 344 -3.85 -9.92 4.86
CA LEU A 344 -2.45 -9.52 4.69
C LEU A 344 -1.77 -9.28 6.03
N GLY A 345 -2.44 -8.58 6.95
CA GLY A 345 -1.94 -8.29 8.30
C GLY A 345 -1.76 -9.55 9.17
N VAL A 346 -2.74 -10.46 9.18
CA VAL A 346 -2.78 -11.61 10.11
C VAL A 346 -2.12 -12.87 9.54
N LEU A 347 -2.19 -13.11 8.22
CA LEU A 347 -1.68 -14.36 7.65
C LEU A 347 -0.32 -14.19 6.96
N ASN A 348 -0.12 -13.14 6.17
CA ASN A 348 1.09 -13.03 5.35
C ASN A 348 2.28 -12.49 6.16
N LEU A 349 2.10 -11.38 6.87
CA LEU A 349 3.20 -10.70 7.56
C LEU A 349 3.82 -11.50 8.73
N PRO A 350 3.04 -12.21 9.57
CA PRO A 350 3.63 -13.04 10.62
C PRO A 350 4.47 -14.17 10.07
N VAL A 351 3.98 -14.82 9.01
CA VAL A 351 4.69 -15.92 8.36
C VAL A 351 6.00 -15.46 7.72
N ILE A 352 6.04 -14.27 7.12
CA ILE A 352 7.28 -13.65 6.62
C ILE A 352 8.28 -13.44 7.78
N SER A 353 7.80 -12.94 8.92
CA SER A 353 8.65 -12.69 10.10
C SER A 353 9.26 -13.98 10.65
N VAL A 354 8.44 -15.03 10.77
CA VAL A 354 8.88 -16.38 11.20
C VAL A 354 9.91 -16.95 10.22
N GLY A 355 9.70 -16.81 8.91
CA GLY A 355 10.63 -17.34 7.92
C GLY A 355 11.96 -16.59 7.88
N ILE A 356 12.00 -15.26 8.04
CA ILE A 356 13.26 -14.49 8.17
C ILE A 356 14.07 -14.99 9.38
N PHE A 357 13.40 -15.17 10.53
CA PHE A 357 14.02 -15.66 11.76
C PHE A 357 14.54 -17.09 11.59
N LEU A 358 13.72 -17.99 11.05
CA LEU A 358 14.09 -19.39 10.81
C LEU A 358 15.23 -19.51 9.79
N GLY A 359 15.24 -18.68 8.74
CA GLY A 359 16.36 -18.60 7.78
C GLY A 359 17.69 -18.23 8.44
N GLY A 360 17.66 -17.33 9.43
CA GLY A 360 18.82 -17.01 10.27
C GLY A 360 19.24 -18.16 11.19
N LEU A 361 18.27 -18.86 11.80
CA LEU A 361 18.54 -20.03 12.64
C LEU A 361 19.16 -21.18 11.83
N LEU A 362 18.68 -21.44 10.62
CA LEU A 362 19.21 -22.45 9.71
C LEU A 362 20.67 -22.14 9.32
N MET A 363 20.96 -20.88 8.97
CA MET A 363 22.33 -20.41 8.72
C MET A 363 23.26 -20.66 9.91
N LYS A 364 22.79 -20.40 11.14
CA LYS A 364 23.57 -20.61 12.37
C LYS A 364 23.75 -22.09 12.70
N ARG A 365 22.66 -22.88 12.68
CA ARG A 365 22.65 -24.29 13.07
C ARG A 365 23.49 -25.15 12.13
N TYR A 366 23.37 -24.93 10.83
CA TYR A 366 24.11 -25.68 9.81
C TYR A 366 25.43 -25.02 9.41
N ARG A 367 25.81 -23.90 10.04
CA ARG A 367 27.03 -23.13 9.76
C ARG A 367 27.27 -22.95 8.25
N LEU A 368 26.25 -22.49 7.54
CA LEU A 368 26.30 -22.39 6.08
C LEU A 368 27.44 -21.46 5.64
N SER A 369 28.29 -21.96 4.74
CA SER A 369 29.32 -21.18 4.05
C SER A 369 28.67 -20.15 3.12
N VAL A 370 29.45 -19.20 2.58
CA VAL A 370 28.94 -18.19 1.63
C VAL A 370 28.30 -18.86 0.41
N VAL A 371 28.93 -19.89 -0.13
CA VAL A 371 28.43 -20.63 -1.30
C VAL A 371 27.16 -21.41 -0.95
N SER A 372 27.14 -22.13 0.19
CA SER A 372 25.95 -22.87 0.60
C SER A 372 24.78 -21.95 0.95
N GLY A 373 25.04 -20.79 1.56
CA GLY A 373 24.05 -19.75 1.82
C GLY A 373 23.48 -19.12 0.55
N ALA A 374 24.34 -18.89 -0.47
CA ALA A 374 23.90 -18.41 -1.78
C ALA A 374 23.01 -19.43 -2.49
N LYS A 375 23.40 -20.72 -2.48
CA LYS A 375 22.59 -21.83 -3.01
C LYS A 375 21.24 -21.93 -2.32
N PHE A 376 21.20 -21.84 -0.99
CA PHE A 376 19.96 -21.87 -0.22
C PHE A 376 19.05 -20.67 -0.51
N SER A 377 19.62 -19.46 -0.62
CA SER A 377 18.89 -18.24 -1.01
C SER A 377 18.30 -18.32 -2.41
N PHE A 378 19.07 -18.90 -3.34
CA PHE A 378 18.61 -19.13 -4.71
C PHE A 378 17.50 -20.16 -4.76
N LEU A 379 17.68 -21.30 -4.08
CA LEU A 379 16.69 -22.38 -4.03
C LEU A 379 15.35 -21.89 -3.47
N THR A 380 15.38 -21.20 -2.32
CA THR A 380 14.17 -20.60 -1.72
C THR A 380 13.50 -19.58 -2.64
N SER A 381 14.27 -18.70 -3.29
CA SER A 381 13.73 -17.74 -4.26
C SER A 381 13.12 -18.43 -5.48
N PHE A 382 13.77 -19.47 -5.99
CA PHE A 382 13.31 -20.25 -7.14
C PHE A 382 12.05 -21.03 -6.82
N SER A 383 11.99 -21.73 -5.68
CA SER A 383 10.79 -22.40 -5.18
C SER A 383 9.63 -21.42 -4.97
N ALA A 384 9.89 -20.24 -4.41
CA ALA A 384 8.87 -19.21 -4.25
C ALA A 384 8.33 -18.70 -5.59
N TYR A 385 9.20 -18.57 -6.61
CA TYR A 385 8.81 -18.24 -7.97
C TYR A 385 7.94 -19.34 -8.61
N LEU A 386 8.28 -20.62 -8.44
CA LEU A 386 7.44 -21.72 -8.92
C LEU A 386 6.04 -21.70 -8.26
N LEU A 387 5.97 -21.42 -6.96
CA LEU A 387 4.68 -21.25 -6.27
C LEU A 387 3.91 -20.02 -6.77
N LEU A 388 4.60 -18.94 -7.14
CA LEU A 388 3.97 -17.78 -7.78
C LEU A 388 3.37 -18.15 -9.14
N LEU A 389 4.00 -19.04 -9.91
CA LEU A 389 3.41 -19.57 -11.15
C LEU A 389 2.16 -20.41 -10.88
N LEU A 390 2.10 -21.17 -9.78
CA LEU A 390 0.87 -21.88 -9.39
C LEU A 390 -0.28 -20.92 -9.06
N GLN A 391 0.01 -19.72 -8.52
CA GLN A 391 -1.01 -18.69 -8.30
C GLN A 391 -1.62 -18.19 -9.62
N PHE A 392 -0.94 -18.34 -10.75
CA PHE A 392 -1.53 -18.05 -12.05
C PHE A 392 -2.75 -18.94 -12.30
N GLY A 393 -2.72 -20.22 -11.92
CA GLY A 393 -3.87 -21.13 -12.06
C GLY A 393 -5.08 -20.73 -11.22
N THR A 394 -4.90 -19.87 -10.21
CA THR A 394 -5.99 -19.40 -9.35
C THR A 394 -6.72 -18.22 -10.00
N LYS A 395 -7.67 -18.53 -10.90
CA LYS A 395 -8.54 -17.53 -11.53
C LYS A 395 -9.96 -17.55 -10.98
N CYS A 396 -10.58 -16.38 -10.98
CA CYS A 396 -12.00 -16.24 -10.81
C CYS A 396 -12.48 -15.36 -11.97
N ASP A 397 -13.42 -15.89 -12.74
CA ASP A 397 -13.87 -15.24 -13.96
C ASP A 397 -14.49 -13.88 -13.66
N ASN A 398 -14.51 -13.02 -14.67
CA ASN A 398 -15.17 -11.72 -14.57
C ASN A 398 -16.64 -11.89 -14.13
N PRO A 399 -17.17 -10.99 -13.29
CA PRO A 399 -18.59 -10.97 -13.03
C PRO A 399 -19.38 -10.85 -14.35
N ARG A 400 -20.52 -11.53 -14.45
CA ARG A 400 -21.37 -11.54 -15.65
C ARG A 400 -22.14 -10.23 -15.73
N LEU A 401 -21.55 -9.20 -16.37
CA LEU A 401 -22.18 -7.90 -16.59
C LEU A 401 -22.82 -7.81 -17.97
N ALA A 402 -24.12 -7.54 -18.00
CA ALA A 402 -24.88 -7.32 -19.23
C ALA A 402 -24.31 -6.14 -20.03
N GLY A 403 -24.10 -6.35 -21.33
CA GLY A 403 -23.57 -5.35 -22.26
C GLY A 403 -22.05 -5.12 -22.19
N LEU A 404 -21.36 -5.73 -21.22
CA LEU A 404 -19.89 -5.67 -21.07
C LEU A 404 -19.23 -7.04 -21.26
N THR A 405 -19.48 -8.00 -20.35
CA THR A 405 -18.86 -9.33 -20.38
C THR A 405 -19.80 -10.39 -20.96
N VAL A 406 -21.10 -10.19 -20.81
CA VAL A 406 -22.15 -11.03 -21.40
C VAL A 406 -23.14 -10.16 -22.16
N SER A 407 -23.82 -10.73 -23.15
CA SER A 407 -25.00 -10.11 -23.76
C SER A 407 -26.17 -10.03 -22.76
N TYR A 408 -27.17 -9.19 -23.05
CA TYR A 408 -28.41 -9.15 -22.26
C TYR A 408 -29.15 -10.51 -22.25
N ASN A 409 -28.94 -11.34 -23.28
CA ASN A 409 -29.49 -12.70 -23.36
C ASN A 409 -28.62 -13.75 -22.65
N GLY A 410 -27.53 -13.35 -21.97
CA GLY A 410 -26.70 -14.24 -21.15
C GLY A 410 -25.55 -14.96 -21.88
N TYR A 411 -25.44 -14.84 -23.22
CA TYR A 411 -24.31 -15.39 -23.98
C TYR A 411 -23.01 -14.61 -23.70
N GLU A 412 -21.89 -15.32 -23.52
CA GLU A 412 -20.56 -14.71 -23.35
C GLU A 412 -20.16 -13.89 -24.57
N LYS A 413 -19.62 -12.69 -24.33
CA LYS A 413 -19.21 -11.77 -25.39
C LYS A 413 -17.71 -11.51 -25.26
N ARG A 414 -16.92 -12.04 -26.21
CA ARG A 414 -15.49 -11.72 -26.34
C ARG A 414 -15.34 -10.49 -27.24
N THR A 415 -15.46 -9.29 -26.68
CA THR A 415 -15.38 -8.04 -27.48
C THR A 415 -14.10 -7.26 -27.15
N THR A 416 -13.25 -7.04 -28.16
CA THR A 416 -11.91 -6.43 -28.07
C THR A 416 -11.84 -4.94 -28.45
N GLU A 417 -12.96 -4.24 -28.67
CA GLU A 417 -12.93 -2.85 -29.17
C GLU A 417 -13.83 -1.87 -28.39
N VAL A 418 -13.22 -0.76 -27.95
CA VAL A 418 -13.79 0.29 -27.09
C VAL A 418 -14.93 1.08 -27.77
N ASN A 419 -14.92 1.18 -29.11
CA ASN A 419 -15.96 1.91 -29.87
C ASN A 419 -17.27 1.12 -30.02
N VAL A 420 -17.25 -0.19 -29.75
CA VAL A 420 -18.44 -1.06 -29.74
C VAL A 420 -19.14 -1.01 -28.37
N LEU A 421 -18.44 -0.65 -27.29
CA LEU A 421 -18.93 -0.70 -25.90
C LEU A 421 -20.13 0.24 -25.64
N LYS A 422 -20.14 1.44 -26.25
CA LYS A 422 -21.28 2.37 -26.14
C LYS A 422 -22.54 1.82 -26.81
N ARG A 423 -22.39 0.97 -27.83
CA ARG A 423 -23.51 0.39 -28.59
C ARG A 423 -24.04 -0.91 -27.97
N THR A 424 -23.31 -1.52 -27.03
CA THR A 424 -23.69 -2.79 -26.38
C THR A 424 -24.31 -2.64 -24.99
N LEU A 425 -24.18 -1.47 -24.37
CA LEU A 425 -24.81 -1.14 -23.08
C LEU A 425 -26.32 -0.88 -23.22
N PHE A 426 -26.73 -0.30 -24.35
CA PHE A 426 -28.13 -0.06 -24.67
C PHE A 426 -28.70 -1.25 -25.47
N SER A 427 -29.90 -1.68 -25.10
CA SER A 427 -30.65 -2.78 -25.68
C SER A 427 -32.12 -2.36 -25.81
N GLN A 428 -32.91 -3.05 -26.62
CA GLN A 428 -34.32 -2.69 -26.81
C GLN A 428 -35.11 -2.62 -25.49
N CYS A 429 -34.77 -3.48 -24.53
CA CYS A 429 -35.42 -3.50 -23.23
C CYS A 429 -35.18 -2.25 -22.37
N ASN A 430 -34.03 -1.57 -22.50
CA ASN A 430 -33.70 -0.40 -21.67
C ASN A 430 -33.86 0.94 -22.41
N LEU A 431 -34.41 0.94 -23.62
CA LEU A 431 -34.73 2.16 -24.37
C LEU A 431 -35.88 2.96 -23.75
N GLY A 432 -36.75 2.31 -22.98
CA GLY A 432 -37.86 2.96 -22.27
C GLY A 432 -37.42 3.88 -21.13
N CYS A 433 -36.11 4.02 -20.88
CA CYS A 433 -35.54 4.88 -19.85
C CYS A 433 -34.37 5.69 -20.42
N VAL A 434 -34.22 6.95 -20.00
CA VAL A 434 -33.07 7.81 -20.41
C VAL A 434 -31.85 7.44 -19.55
N CYS A 435 -31.25 6.28 -19.84
CA CYS A 435 -30.14 5.77 -19.04
C CYS A 435 -28.80 6.42 -19.39
N SER A 436 -27.97 6.67 -18.38
CA SER A 436 -26.60 7.14 -18.59
C SER A 436 -25.62 5.97 -18.67
N ALA A 437 -24.86 5.91 -19.77
CA ALA A 437 -23.76 4.95 -19.88
C ALA A 437 -22.62 5.22 -18.88
N ALA A 438 -22.58 6.39 -18.23
CA ALA A 438 -21.56 6.75 -17.26
C ALA A 438 -21.89 6.29 -15.83
N GLU A 439 -23.15 5.95 -15.57
CA GLU A 439 -23.63 5.54 -14.26
C GLU A 439 -23.07 4.16 -13.86
N TRP A 440 -22.85 3.99 -12.55
CA TRP A 440 -22.38 2.75 -11.96
C TRP A 440 -23.13 2.51 -10.66
N GLU A 441 -24.23 1.76 -10.74
CA GLU A 441 -25.05 1.32 -9.62
C GLU A 441 -25.40 -0.15 -9.81
N PRO A 442 -24.44 -1.07 -9.66
CA PRO A 442 -24.63 -2.45 -10.07
C PRO A 442 -25.79 -3.09 -9.31
N VAL A 443 -26.65 -3.80 -10.04
CA VAL A 443 -27.76 -4.58 -9.49
C VAL A 443 -27.71 -6.01 -9.98
N CYS A 444 -28.04 -6.95 -9.12
CA CYS A 444 -28.00 -8.37 -9.38
C CYS A 444 -29.41 -8.92 -9.61
N SER A 445 -29.59 -9.66 -10.71
CA SER A 445 -30.78 -10.48 -10.94
C SER A 445 -30.56 -11.91 -10.43
N ASP A 446 -31.66 -12.58 -10.09
CA ASP A 446 -31.68 -13.97 -9.64
C ASP A 446 -31.10 -14.96 -10.67
N ASN A 447 -31.06 -14.59 -11.95
CA ASN A 447 -30.41 -15.36 -13.01
C ASN A 447 -28.86 -15.29 -12.99
N GLY A 448 -28.28 -14.57 -12.02
CA GLY A 448 -26.83 -14.42 -11.85
C GLY A 448 -26.18 -13.41 -12.79
N ILE A 449 -26.97 -12.61 -13.52
CA ILE A 449 -26.49 -11.51 -14.37
C ILE A 449 -26.58 -10.20 -13.58
N THR A 450 -25.47 -9.46 -13.60
CA THR A 450 -25.38 -8.10 -13.04
C THR A 450 -25.63 -7.06 -14.12
N TYR A 451 -26.44 -6.07 -13.83
CA TYR A 451 -26.67 -4.90 -14.68
C TYR A 451 -25.93 -3.70 -14.09
N LEU A 452 -25.51 -2.74 -14.94
CA LEU A 452 -24.71 -1.60 -14.50
C LEU A 452 -25.49 -0.58 -13.66
N SER A 453 -26.80 -0.47 -13.90
CA SER A 453 -27.72 0.37 -13.13
C SER A 453 -29.13 -0.22 -13.15
N PRO A 454 -30.02 0.16 -12.22
CA PRO A 454 -31.43 -0.21 -12.27
C PRO A 454 -32.10 0.24 -13.58
N CYS A 455 -31.70 1.42 -14.09
CA CYS A 455 -32.15 1.94 -15.38
C CYS A 455 -31.74 1.02 -16.53
N LEU A 456 -30.47 0.59 -16.57
CA LEU A 456 -29.97 -0.32 -17.62
C LEU A 456 -30.57 -1.72 -17.52
N ALA A 457 -31.09 -2.11 -16.35
CA ALA A 457 -31.93 -3.30 -16.17
C ALA A 457 -33.40 -3.08 -16.59
N GLY A 458 -33.80 -1.83 -16.90
CA GLY A 458 -35.14 -1.45 -17.32
C GLY A 458 -36.18 -1.47 -16.20
N CYS A 459 -35.77 -1.26 -14.95
CA CYS A 459 -36.66 -1.26 -13.79
C CYS A 459 -37.43 0.06 -13.66
N THR A 460 -38.70 -0.01 -13.28
CA THR A 460 -39.58 1.17 -13.17
C THR A 460 -40.05 1.47 -11.75
N SER A 461 -39.83 0.56 -10.80
CA SER A 461 -40.25 0.73 -9.40
C SER A 461 -39.20 0.18 -8.43
N SER A 462 -39.21 0.66 -7.20
CA SER A 462 -38.33 0.20 -6.13
C SER A 462 -39.07 0.09 -4.80
N THR A 463 -38.68 -0.89 -3.99
CA THR A 463 -39.18 -1.09 -2.63
C THR A 463 -38.01 -1.29 -1.67
N GLY A 464 -38.19 -0.91 -0.40
CA GLY A 464 -37.16 -1.04 0.62
C GLY A 464 -36.38 0.26 0.83
N TYR A 465 -35.42 0.22 1.74
CA TYR A 465 -34.64 1.39 2.16
C TYR A 465 -33.16 1.03 2.26
N GLY A 466 -32.30 1.94 1.78
CA GLY A 466 -30.85 1.79 1.80
C GLY A 466 -30.37 0.47 1.19
N LYS A 467 -29.59 -0.29 1.96
CA LYS A 467 -28.97 -1.57 1.51
C LYS A 467 -29.97 -2.66 1.16
N ASN A 468 -31.22 -2.55 1.64
CA ASN A 468 -32.29 -3.51 1.42
C ASN A 468 -33.21 -3.10 0.26
N THR A 469 -32.83 -2.12 -0.54
CA THR A 469 -33.61 -1.70 -1.71
C THR A 469 -33.59 -2.78 -2.78
N VAL A 470 -34.78 -3.09 -3.31
CA VAL A 470 -35.03 -4.02 -4.40
C VAL A 470 -35.80 -3.28 -5.48
N PHE A 471 -35.33 -3.39 -6.72
CA PHE A 471 -36.00 -2.80 -7.88
C PHE A 471 -36.86 -3.85 -8.57
N HIS A 472 -38.03 -3.44 -9.06
CA HIS A 472 -39.04 -4.31 -9.67
C HIS A 472 -39.43 -3.81 -11.06
N ASN A 473 -40.17 -4.66 -11.77
CA ASN A 473 -40.64 -4.42 -13.14
C ASN A 473 -39.49 -4.13 -14.11
N CYS A 474 -38.43 -4.93 -14.01
CA CYS A 474 -37.23 -4.79 -14.83
C CYS A 474 -37.44 -5.50 -16.19
N SER A 475 -37.55 -4.73 -17.27
CA SER A 475 -37.82 -5.26 -18.63
C SER A 475 -36.66 -6.06 -19.23
N CYS A 476 -35.42 -5.83 -18.81
CA CYS A 476 -34.25 -6.52 -19.35
C CYS A 476 -33.95 -7.85 -18.66
N VAL A 477 -34.65 -8.17 -17.57
CA VAL A 477 -34.45 -9.43 -16.83
C VAL A 477 -35.32 -10.51 -17.45
N LEU A 478 -34.69 -11.46 -18.14
CA LEU A 478 -35.37 -12.60 -18.74
C LEU A 478 -35.59 -13.71 -17.71
N THR A 479 -36.84 -14.15 -17.53
CA THR A 479 -37.20 -15.34 -16.73
C THR A 479 -37.59 -16.50 -17.65
N PRO A 480 -37.13 -17.74 -17.36
CA PRO A 480 -37.48 -18.93 -18.15
C PRO A 480 -38.92 -19.43 -17.92
N SER A 481 -39.73 -18.77 -17.09
CA SER A 481 -41.16 -19.03 -16.95
C SER A 481 -41.92 -17.70 -16.76
N PRO A 482 -42.98 -17.45 -17.53
CA PRO A 482 -43.82 -16.26 -17.40
C PRO A 482 -44.77 -16.47 -16.22
N VAL A 483 -44.25 -16.37 -15.00
CA VAL A 483 -45.10 -16.02 -13.87
C VAL A 483 -45.12 -14.50 -13.85
N GLU A 484 -46.32 -13.94 -14.05
CA GLU A 484 -46.56 -12.50 -14.05
C GLU A 484 -45.83 -11.82 -12.86
N GLY A 485 -44.96 -10.85 -13.19
CA GLY A 485 -44.69 -9.73 -12.29
C GLY A 485 -43.56 -9.85 -11.25
N ARG A 486 -42.55 -10.73 -11.40
CA ARG A 486 -41.35 -10.66 -10.52
C ARG A 486 -40.02 -10.68 -11.29
N THR A 487 -39.82 -9.71 -12.18
CA THR A 487 -38.48 -9.32 -12.62
C THR A 487 -37.88 -8.34 -11.63
N SER A 488 -37.35 -8.87 -10.53
CA SER A 488 -36.69 -8.07 -9.49
C SER A 488 -35.17 -8.15 -9.57
N VAL A 489 -34.52 -7.07 -9.16
CA VAL A 489 -33.06 -7.02 -8.97
C VAL A 489 -32.71 -6.41 -7.62
N SER A 490 -31.67 -6.95 -7.00
CA SER A 490 -31.16 -6.50 -5.70
C SER A 490 -29.89 -5.66 -5.88
N LEU A 491 -29.60 -4.78 -4.93
CA LEU A 491 -28.40 -3.94 -4.96
C LEU A 491 -27.10 -4.77 -4.91
N GLY A 492 -26.10 -4.29 -5.65
CA GLY A 492 -24.76 -4.86 -5.69
C GLY A 492 -24.54 -5.82 -6.86
N GLN A 493 -23.29 -6.25 -6.99
CA GLN A 493 -22.92 -7.26 -7.98
C GLN A 493 -23.35 -8.65 -7.52
N CYS A 494 -23.71 -9.50 -8.47
CA CYS A 494 -24.04 -10.89 -8.15
C CYS A 494 -22.86 -11.59 -7.45
N PRO A 495 -23.14 -12.40 -6.41
CA PRO A 495 -22.10 -13.12 -5.70
C PRO A 495 -21.35 -14.02 -6.68
N ARG A 496 -20.02 -14.00 -6.60
CA ARG A 496 -19.20 -14.93 -7.38
C ARG A 496 -19.45 -16.34 -6.86
N GLY A 497 -19.67 -17.29 -7.76
CA GLY A 497 -20.05 -18.66 -7.42
C GLY A 497 -19.07 -19.36 -6.46
N PRO A 498 -19.46 -20.50 -5.86
CA PRO A 498 -18.68 -21.19 -4.81
C PRO A 498 -17.28 -21.60 -5.27
N GLN A 499 -17.09 -21.84 -6.56
CA GLN A 499 -15.79 -22.10 -7.18
C GLN A 499 -14.80 -20.95 -6.94
N CYS A 500 -15.24 -19.70 -7.02
CA CYS A 500 -14.39 -18.52 -6.78
C CYS A 500 -13.89 -18.46 -5.33
N SER A 501 -14.74 -18.82 -4.36
CA SER A 501 -14.37 -18.90 -2.95
C SER A 501 -13.30 -19.98 -2.71
N ARG A 502 -13.47 -21.16 -3.32
CA ARG A 502 -12.45 -22.23 -3.26
C ARG A 502 -11.13 -21.80 -3.88
N THR A 503 -11.17 -21.15 -5.05
CA THR A 503 -9.97 -20.65 -5.71
C THR A 503 -9.28 -19.55 -4.92
N PHE A 504 -10.04 -18.66 -4.25
CA PHE A 504 -9.50 -17.66 -3.34
C PHE A 504 -8.77 -18.30 -2.15
N THR A 505 -9.35 -19.34 -1.54
CA THR A 505 -8.72 -20.08 -0.45
C THR A 505 -7.41 -20.73 -0.92
N SER A 506 -7.41 -21.36 -2.11
CA SER A 506 -6.19 -21.91 -2.72
C SER A 506 -5.14 -20.82 -2.98
N TYR A 507 -5.54 -19.67 -3.53
CA TYR A 507 -4.64 -18.51 -3.73
C TYR A 507 -4.00 -18.08 -2.41
N MET A 508 -4.78 -17.96 -1.35
CA MET A 508 -4.29 -17.55 -0.03
C MET A 508 -3.29 -18.56 0.54
N ALA A 509 -3.59 -19.86 0.45
CA ALA A 509 -2.69 -20.91 0.91
C ALA A 509 -1.34 -20.87 0.17
N VAL A 510 -1.37 -20.78 -1.16
CA VAL A 510 -0.16 -20.68 -1.99
C VAL A 510 0.59 -19.37 -1.75
N SER A 511 -0.12 -18.26 -1.52
CA SER A 511 0.49 -16.95 -1.24
C SER A 511 1.25 -16.94 0.10
N VAL A 512 0.67 -17.55 1.14
CA VAL A 512 1.31 -17.68 2.45
C VAL A 512 2.53 -18.60 2.38
N LEU A 513 2.39 -19.76 1.73
CA LEU A 513 3.51 -20.70 1.55
C LEU A 513 4.66 -20.11 0.72
N SER A 514 4.34 -19.42 -0.38
CA SER A 514 5.33 -18.72 -1.21
C SER A 514 6.04 -17.62 -0.42
N SER A 515 5.30 -16.84 0.38
CA SER A 515 5.86 -15.80 1.23
C SER A 515 6.79 -16.37 2.30
N PHE A 516 6.41 -17.49 2.93
CA PHE A 516 7.24 -18.21 3.89
C PHE A 516 8.55 -18.67 3.26
N ILE A 517 8.48 -19.42 2.16
CA ILE A 517 9.65 -19.98 1.50
C ILE A 517 10.59 -18.87 1.02
N ASN A 518 10.04 -17.80 0.42
CA ASN A 518 10.85 -16.65 0.02
C ASN A 518 11.54 -15.98 1.21
N SER A 519 10.85 -15.87 2.34
CA SER A 519 11.38 -15.22 3.55
C SER A 519 12.51 -16.00 4.22
N LEU A 520 12.55 -17.34 4.10
CA LEU A 520 13.68 -18.16 4.56
C LEU A 520 15.00 -17.77 3.90
N GLY A 521 14.95 -17.35 2.63
CA GLY A 521 16.11 -16.95 1.83
C GLY A 521 16.63 -15.53 2.10
N VAL A 522 15.89 -14.69 2.83
CA VAL A 522 16.23 -13.27 3.02
C VAL A 522 17.51 -13.09 3.84
N THR A 523 17.57 -13.69 5.04
CA THR A 523 18.75 -13.59 5.92
C THR A 523 20.01 -14.18 5.30
N PRO A 524 19.98 -15.39 4.71
CA PRO A 524 21.11 -15.95 3.98
C PRO A 524 21.56 -15.05 2.81
N ALA A 525 20.63 -14.49 2.02
CA ALA A 525 20.97 -13.62 0.90
C ALA A 525 21.68 -12.34 1.36
N TYR A 526 21.17 -11.71 2.42
CA TYR A 526 21.78 -10.52 3.01
C TYR A 526 23.20 -10.81 3.56
N MET A 527 23.38 -11.95 4.22
CA MET A 527 24.68 -12.37 4.76
C MET A 527 25.71 -12.71 3.67
N VAL A 528 25.28 -13.27 2.53
CA VAL A 528 26.17 -13.50 1.39
C VAL A 528 26.74 -12.18 0.88
N ILE A 529 25.91 -11.16 0.73
CA ILE A 529 26.37 -9.83 0.30
C ILE A 529 27.44 -9.32 1.26
N ILE A 530 27.16 -9.30 2.57
CA ILE A 530 28.10 -8.82 3.59
C ILE A 530 29.43 -9.61 3.56
N ARG A 531 29.38 -10.94 3.39
CA ARG A 531 30.57 -11.80 3.44
C ARG A 531 31.40 -11.76 2.16
N CYS A 532 30.84 -11.36 1.02
CA CYS A 532 31.55 -11.19 -0.24
C CYS A 532 32.31 -9.86 -0.36
N ILE A 533 32.10 -8.93 0.58
CA ILE A 533 32.69 -7.59 0.54
C ILE A 533 33.83 -7.50 1.56
N ASN A 534 34.93 -6.86 1.15
CA ASN A 534 36.05 -6.55 2.04
C ASN A 534 35.57 -5.78 3.28
N PRO A 535 36.05 -6.09 4.49
CA PRO A 535 35.58 -5.48 5.73
C PRO A 535 35.54 -3.94 5.71
N GLU A 536 36.51 -3.31 5.04
CA GLU A 536 36.63 -1.85 4.89
C GLU A 536 35.54 -1.22 4.01
N LEU A 537 34.93 -1.99 3.10
CA LEU A 537 33.95 -1.49 2.14
C LEU A 537 32.49 -1.86 2.51
N LYS A 538 32.26 -2.62 3.59
CA LYS A 538 30.93 -3.15 3.95
C LYS A 538 29.89 -2.05 4.19
N ALA A 539 30.25 -1.02 4.95
CA ALA A 539 29.34 0.08 5.25
C ALA A 539 28.96 0.87 3.99
N LEU A 540 29.95 1.18 3.14
CA LEU A 540 29.74 1.82 1.84
C LEU A 540 28.84 0.96 0.95
N ALA A 541 29.07 -0.35 0.91
CA ALA A 541 28.32 -1.28 0.09
C ALA A 541 26.86 -1.42 0.52
N LEU A 542 26.57 -1.43 1.82
CA LEU A 542 25.20 -1.42 2.32
C LEU A 542 24.51 -0.09 1.98
N GLY A 543 25.22 1.04 2.11
CA GLY A 543 24.70 2.36 1.74
C GLY A 543 24.35 2.46 0.25
N ILE A 544 25.28 2.06 -0.64
CA ILE A 544 25.05 2.02 -2.09
C ILE A 544 23.93 1.04 -2.44
N GLN A 545 23.88 -0.12 -1.80
CA GLN A 545 22.82 -1.10 -2.03
C GLN A 545 21.44 -0.52 -1.69
N THR A 546 21.28 0.09 -0.51
CA THR A 546 20.01 0.72 -0.12
C THR A 546 19.62 1.83 -1.08
N LEU A 547 20.56 2.70 -1.46
CA LEU A 547 20.34 3.79 -2.39
C LEU A 547 19.85 3.27 -3.75
N VAL A 548 20.60 2.35 -4.37
CA VAL A 548 20.30 1.82 -5.70
C VAL A 548 18.98 1.04 -5.70
N ILE A 549 18.72 0.25 -4.65
CA ILE A 549 17.47 -0.52 -4.52
C ILE A 549 16.26 0.42 -4.37
N ARG A 550 16.35 1.48 -3.56
CA ARG A 550 15.25 2.45 -3.41
C ARG A 550 15.01 3.23 -4.70
N THR A 551 16.07 3.71 -5.35
CA THR A 551 15.97 4.52 -6.56
C THR A 551 15.53 3.73 -7.79
N LEU A 552 16.18 2.59 -8.10
CA LEU A 552 15.90 1.82 -9.31
C LEU A 552 14.83 0.74 -9.09
N GLY A 553 14.66 0.27 -7.86
CA GLY A 553 13.67 -0.74 -7.52
C GLY A 553 12.37 -0.15 -6.98
N GLY A 554 12.46 0.72 -5.98
CA GLY A 554 11.32 1.28 -5.27
C GLY A 554 10.50 2.27 -6.09
N ILE A 555 11.15 3.32 -6.61
CA ILE A 555 10.46 4.42 -7.32
C ILE A 555 9.68 3.96 -8.55
N PRO A 556 10.26 3.23 -9.53
CA PRO A 556 9.52 2.91 -10.74
C PRO A 556 8.40 1.89 -10.51
N ALA A 557 8.54 0.99 -9.52
CA ALA A 557 7.66 -0.17 -9.37
C ALA A 557 6.17 0.18 -9.24
N PRO A 558 5.71 0.93 -8.23
CA PRO A 558 4.29 1.27 -8.11
C PRO A 558 3.70 2.03 -9.31
N VAL A 559 4.50 2.88 -9.96
CA VAL A 559 4.02 3.70 -11.10
C VAL A 559 3.71 2.81 -12.30
N TYR A 560 4.66 1.96 -12.72
CA TYR A 560 4.44 1.11 -13.89
C TYR A 560 3.47 -0.04 -13.59
N PHE A 561 3.46 -0.62 -12.38
CA PHE A 561 2.45 -1.60 -12.01
C PHE A 561 1.05 -0.99 -12.04
N GLY A 562 0.90 0.25 -11.57
CA GLY A 562 -0.35 1.00 -11.70
C GLY A 562 -0.76 1.21 -13.15
N ALA A 563 0.17 1.59 -14.03
CA ALA A 563 -0.10 1.76 -15.46
C ALA A 563 -0.47 0.43 -16.16
N LEU A 564 0.18 -0.68 -15.78
CA LEU A 564 -0.17 -2.01 -16.27
C LEU A 564 -1.59 -2.40 -15.85
N ILE A 565 -1.95 -2.19 -14.58
CA ILE A 565 -3.29 -2.41 -14.05
C ILE A 565 -4.32 -1.58 -14.82
N ASP A 566 -4.10 -0.27 -14.95
CA ASP A 566 -4.99 0.65 -15.66
C ASP A 566 -5.26 0.21 -17.10
N SER A 567 -4.26 -0.40 -17.74
CA SER A 567 -4.37 -0.86 -19.12
C SER A 567 -5.30 -2.07 -19.31
N THR A 568 -5.75 -2.69 -18.23
CA THR A 568 -6.71 -3.82 -18.21
C THR A 568 -8.14 -3.39 -17.87
N CYS A 569 -8.38 -2.08 -17.75
CA CYS A 569 -9.68 -1.54 -17.40
C CYS A 569 -10.72 -1.75 -18.51
N LEU A 570 -11.83 -2.42 -18.20
CA LEU A 570 -12.99 -2.59 -19.07
C LEU A 570 -13.96 -1.41 -18.95
N LYS A 571 -14.14 -0.87 -17.74
CA LYS A 571 -15.07 0.24 -17.48
C LYS A 571 -14.42 1.32 -16.62
N TRP A 572 -14.12 2.45 -17.25
CA TRP A 572 -13.66 3.66 -16.57
C TRP A 572 -14.83 4.39 -15.90
N GLY A 573 -14.59 4.93 -14.70
CA GLY A 573 -15.40 6.02 -14.15
C GLY A 573 -15.23 7.28 -15.00
N MET A 574 -16.24 8.15 -14.95
CA MET A 574 -16.24 9.41 -15.69
C MET A 574 -16.39 10.57 -14.71
N LYS A 575 -15.52 11.57 -14.84
CA LYS A 575 -15.59 12.78 -14.02
C LYS A 575 -16.76 13.65 -14.47
N LYS A 576 -17.32 14.47 -13.57
CA LYS A 576 -18.47 15.36 -13.85
C LYS A 576 -18.27 16.26 -15.09
N CYS A 577 -17.05 16.72 -15.32
CA CYS A 577 -16.68 17.60 -16.44
C CYS A 577 -16.07 16.84 -17.63
N GLY A 578 -16.26 15.52 -17.70
CA GLY A 578 -15.59 14.66 -18.68
C GLY A 578 -14.17 14.28 -18.28
N GLY A 579 -13.65 13.23 -18.94
CA GLY A 579 -12.36 12.62 -18.63
C GLY A 579 -12.47 11.30 -17.85
N ARG A 580 -11.36 10.55 -17.83
CA ARG A 580 -11.27 9.23 -17.18
C ARG A 580 -11.03 9.38 -15.68
N GLY A 581 -11.80 8.62 -14.91
CA GLY A 581 -11.74 8.48 -13.46
C GLY A 581 -11.01 7.23 -12.99
N ALA A 582 -11.37 6.75 -11.80
CA ALA A 582 -10.98 5.43 -11.32
C ALA A 582 -11.69 4.34 -12.11
N CYS A 583 -11.01 3.22 -12.35
CA CYS A 583 -11.61 2.09 -13.05
C CYS A 583 -12.60 1.35 -12.13
N ARG A 584 -13.78 1.01 -12.66
CA ARG A 584 -14.85 0.31 -11.94
C ARG A 584 -14.83 -1.19 -12.17
N LEU A 585 -14.34 -1.63 -13.33
CA LEU A 585 -14.21 -3.05 -13.68
C LEU A 585 -12.97 -3.29 -14.54
N TYR A 586 -12.17 -4.29 -14.16
CA TYR A 586 -11.00 -4.75 -14.90
C TYR A 586 -11.27 -6.11 -15.55
N ASP A 587 -10.58 -6.40 -16.64
CA ASP A 587 -10.52 -7.74 -17.24
C ASP A 587 -9.68 -8.66 -16.33
N SER A 588 -10.29 -9.70 -15.75
CA SER A 588 -9.65 -10.54 -14.73
C SER A 588 -8.45 -11.32 -15.28
N ASP A 589 -8.46 -11.70 -16.56
CA ASP A 589 -7.37 -12.46 -17.16
C ASP A 589 -6.18 -11.55 -17.48
N MET A 590 -6.45 -10.41 -18.12
CA MET A 590 -5.40 -9.42 -18.38
C MET A 590 -4.83 -8.84 -17.09
N TYR A 591 -5.68 -8.58 -16.09
CA TYR A 591 -5.27 -8.05 -14.79
C TYR A 591 -4.35 -9.04 -14.06
N ARG A 592 -4.70 -10.33 -14.07
CA ARG A 592 -3.86 -11.40 -13.53
C ARG A 592 -2.50 -11.48 -14.24
N CYS A 593 -2.48 -11.40 -15.56
CA CYS A 593 -1.24 -11.33 -16.34
C CYS A 593 -0.41 -10.08 -15.99
N ALA A 594 -1.04 -8.91 -15.92
CA ALA A 594 -0.38 -7.64 -15.62
C ALA A 594 0.29 -7.62 -14.23
N VAL A 595 -0.36 -8.21 -13.22
CA VAL A 595 0.14 -8.20 -11.83
C VAL A 595 1.10 -9.37 -11.55
N LEU A 596 0.88 -10.56 -12.14
CA LEU A 596 1.68 -11.76 -11.86
C LEU A 596 2.81 -12.03 -12.88
N MET A 597 2.65 -11.69 -14.17
CA MET A 597 3.69 -11.83 -15.19
C MET A 597 4.50 -10.54 -15.33
N LYS A 598 5.68 -10.54 -14.72
CA LYS A 598 6.62 -9.40 -14.66
C LYS A 598 7.30 -9.04 -15.99
N THR A 599 7.16 -9.86 -17.05
CA THR A 599 7.99 -9.75 -18.26
C THR A 599 7.24 -9.96 -19.59
N ASN A 600 6.21 -10.83 -19.65
CA ASN A 600 5.61 -11.16 -20.94
C ASN A 600 4.69 -10.07 -21.51
N VAL A 601 3.96 -9.33 -20.67
CA VAL A 601 3.06 -8.26 -21.16
C VAL A 601 3.86 -7.08 -21.73
N LEU A 602 5.01 -6.74 -21.15
CA LEU A 602 5.88 -5.68 -21.68
C LEU A 602 6.49 -6.09 -23.02
N VAL A 603 6.90 -7.35 -23.16
CA VAL A 603 7.48 -7.91 -24.41
C VAL A 603 6.42 -8.07 -25.50
N GLU A 604 5.20 -8.53 -25.19
CA GLU A 604 4.11 -8.61 -26.17
C GLU A 604 3.61 -7.22 -26.60
N ARG A 605 3.55 -6.24 -25.69
CA ARG A 605 3.18 -4.88 -26.06
C ARG A 605 4.29 -4.17 -26.83
N LEU A 606 5.57 -4.33 -26.45
CA LEU A 606 6.71 -3.89 -27.26
C LEU A 606 6.69 -4.54 -28.65
N ARG A 607 6.42 -5.84 -28.74
CA ARG A 607 6.23 -6.55 -30.02
C ARG A 607 5.05 -6.00 -30.83
N SER A 608 3.95 -5.62 -30.19
CA SER A 608 2.79 -4.99 -30.85
C SER A 608 3.05 -3.53 -31.28
N THR A 609 3.91 -2.82 -30.55
CA THR A 609 4.27 -1.42 -30.85
C THR A 609 5.35 -1.36 -31.94
N ILE A 610 6.26 -2.34 -31.96
CA ILE A 610 7.26 -2.54 -33.01
C ILE A 610 6.61 -3.04 -34.31
N LYS A 611 5.50 -3.79 -34.24
CA LYS A 611 4.71 -4.17 -35.43
C LYS A 611 3.85 -3.04 -36.03
N ARG A 612 3.74 -1.89 -35.35
CA ARG A 612 2.95 -0.72 -35.80
C ARG A 612 3.82 0.48 -36.25
N ARG A 613 5.14 0.32 -36.25
CA ARG A 613 6.10 1.12 -37.04
C ARG A 613 6.63 0.24 -38.15
#